data_AF-A0A7W6RFV2-F1
#
_entry.id   AF-A0A7W6RFV2-F1
#
_cell.length_a   1.000
_cell.length_b   1.000
_cell.length_c   1.000
_cell.angle_alpha   90.00
_cell.angle_beta   90.00
_cell.angle_gamma   90.00
#
_symmetry.space_group_name_H-M   'P 1'
#
loop_
_entity.id
_entity.type
_entity.pdbx_description
1 polymer ?
#
loop_
_entity_poly.entity_id
_entity_poly.type
_entity_poly.pdbx_seq_one_letter_code
_entity_poly.pdbx_strand_id
1 'polypeptide(L)'
;MAELEGSAPLDAWMDRAVRALEAGALRGVVRDIARTVRRRTQARMAAQVAPDGTPWEPRKAQDQTKGGTVRKRAAMMRGLRRARRLRIQAAGDRVAIGWRGRDGRIAALHHHGGRDRVVEDRPRTADYPARPLLGWTPEDVAAVRRALLQHLRT
;
A
#
# COMPACT_ATOMS: atom_id res chain seq x y z
N MET A 1 32.98 17.59 33.86
CA MET A 1 32.11 18.06 32.76
C MET A 1 30.90 18.67 33.42
N ALA A 2 30.64 19.97 33.27
CA ALA A 2 29.52 20.61 33.95
C ALA A 2 28.20 20.12 33.32
N GLU A 3 27.34 19.49 34.12
CA GLU A 3 25.97 19.20 33.70
C GLU A 3 25.28 20.53 33.44
N LEU A 4 24.86 20.73 32.18
CA LEU A 4 24.08 21.90 31.80
C LEU A 4 22.71 21.76 32.46
N GLU A 5 22.40 22.61 33.44
CA GLU A 5 21.07 22.70 34.04
C GLU A 5 20.03 22.87 32.92
N GLY A 6 19.01 22.00 32.90
CA GLY A 6 17.99 21.95 31.85
C GLY A 6 18.13 20.83 30.81
N SER A 7 19.13 19.96 30.94
CA SER A 7 19.30 18.74 30.11
C SER A 7 18.34 17.61 30.47
N ALA A 8 17.86 17.51 31.71
CA ALA A 8 17.00 16.41 32.16
C ALA A 8 15.73 16.17 31.30
N PRO A 9 15.00 17.19 30.80
CA PRO A 9 13.90 16.98 29.85
C PRO A 9 14.35 16.40 28.50
N LEU A 10 15.54 16.80 28.02
CA LEU A 10 16.15 16.28 26.80
C LEU A 10 16.59 14.83 27.02
N ASP A 11 17.26 14.52 28.12
CA ASP A 11 17.71 13.16 28.44
C ASP A 11 16.53 12.19 28.59
N ALA A 12 15.47 12.62 29.28
CA ALA A 12 14.24 11.83 29.38
C ALA A 12 13.57 11.61 28.01
N TRP A 13 13.63 12.61 27.11
CA TRP A 13 13.13 12.44 25.73
C TRP A 13 14.02 11.49 24.92
N MET A 14 15.34 11.62 25.03
CA MET A 14 16.33 10.75 24.38
C MET A 14 16.17 9.30 24.83
N ASP A 15 16.01 9.04 26.13
CA ASP A 15 15.77 7.71 26.67
C ASP A 15 14.48 7.09 26.12
N ARG A 16 13.40 7.87 26.04
CA ARG A 16 12.15 7.42 25.40
C ARG A 16 12.35 7.15 23.91
N ALA A 17 13.06 8.01 23.20
CA ALA A 17 13.36 7.82 21.78
C ALA A 17 14.20 6.55 21.54
N VAL A 18 15.22 6.30 22.35
CA VAL A 18 16.05 5.09 22.30
C VAL A 18 15.21 3.85 22.58
N ARG A 19 14.37 3.86 23.63
CA ARG A 19 13.44 2.76 23.95
C ARG A 19 12.41 2.52 22.84
N ALA A 20 11.90 3.58 22.21
CA ALA A 20 11.00 3.48 21.07
C ALA A 20 11.69 2.86 19.83
N LEU A 21 13.02 3.01 19.73
CA LEU A 21 13.86 2.41 18.69
C LEU A 21 14.34 1.00 19.02
N GLU A 22 14.21 0.54 20.28
CA GLU A 22 14.48 -0.86 20.64
C GLU A 22 13.59 -1.82 19.83
N ALA A 23 14.10 -3.01 19.53
CA ALA A 23 13.48 -3.98 18.62
C ALA A 23 12.02 -4.35 18.99
N GLY A 24 11.62 -4.21 20.26
CA GLY A 24 10.25 -4.43 20.73
C GLY A 24 9.27 -3.34 20.30
N ALA A 25 9.61 -2.08 20.57
CA ALA A 25 8.79 -0.92 20.23
C ALA A 25 8.78 -0.67 18.72
N LEU A 26 9.92 -0.85 18.04
CA LEU A 26 10.04 -0.68 16.59
C LEU A 26 9.08 -1.60 15.80
N ARG A 27 8.81 -2.82 16.30
CA ARG A 27 7.81 -3.73 15.68
C ARG A 27 6.40 -3.15 15.66
N GLY A 28 6.02 -2.39 16.69
CA GLY A 28 4.74 -1.68 16.75
C GLY A 28 4.70 -0.57 15.71
N VAL A 29 5.71 0.30 15.75
CA VAL A 29 5.89 1.43 14.84
C VAL A 29 5.83 1.00 13.37
N VAL A 30 6.60 -0.02 13.00
CA VAL A 30 6.68 -0.54 11.62
C VAL A 30 5.33 -1.09 11.14
N ARG A 31 4.55 -1.75 12.02
CA ARG A 31 3.21 -2.22 11.66
C ARG A 31 2.23 -1.08 11.45
N ASP A 32 2.31 -0.02 12.25
CA ASP A 32 1.43 1.15 12.12
C ASP A 32 1.74 1.97 10.88
N ILE A 33 3.03 2.15 10.58
CA ILE A 33 3.50 2.69 9.29
C ILE A 33 2.92 1.87 8.13
N ALA A 34 3.03 0.55 8.20
CA ALA A 34 2.52 -0.31 7.14
C ALA A 34 0.99 -0.25 6.97
N ARG A 35 0.24 -0.13 8.08
CA ARG A 35 -1.21 0.10 8.04
C ARG A 35 -1.53 1.42 7.34
N THR A 36 -0.76 2.47 7.62
CA THR A 36 -0.91 3.77 6.96
C THR A 36 -0.65 3.67 5.46
N VAL A 37 0.47 3.10 5.04
CA VAL A 37 0.81 2.91 3.62
C VAL A 37 -0.24 2.05 2.91
N ARG A 38 -0.70 0.97 3.54
CA ARG A 38 -1.78 0.14 2.99
C ARG A 38 -3.06 0.92 2.79
N ARG A 39 -3.51 1.71 3.78
CA ARG A 39 -4.73 2.52 3.66
C ARG A 39 -4.65 3.50 2.50
N ARG A 40 -3.50 4.18 2.33
CA ARG A 40 -3.28 5.12 1.24
C ARG A 40 -3.26 4.43 -0.13
N THR A 41 -2.60 3.27 -0.22
CA THR A 41 -2.65 2.40 -1.40
C THR A 41 -4.10 2.00 -1.75
N GLN A 42 -4.88 1.56 -0.76
CA GLN A 42 -6.28 1.19 -0.96
C GLN A 42 -7.13 2.36 -1.45
N ALA A 43 -6.88 3.57 -0.93
CA ALA A 43 -7.56 4.79 -1.33
C ALA A 43 -7.26 5.14 -2.80
N ARG A 44 -5.98 5.09 -3.22
CA ARG A 44 -5.59 5.30 -4.62
C ARG A 44 -6.25 4.30 -5.57
N MET A 45 -6.25 3.01 -5.21
CA MET A 45 -6.95 1.99 -5.99
C MET A 45 -8.46 2.25 -6.07
N ALA A 46 -9.08 2.74 -5.01
CA ALA A 46 -10.50 3.09 -5.00
C ALA A 46 -10.78 4.30 -5.91
N ALA A 47 -9.88 5.28 -5.92
CA ALA A 47 -9.92 6.47 -6.78
C ALA A 47 -9.51 6.19 -8.24
N GLN A 48 -9.01 4.98 -8.55
CA GLN A 48 -8.52 4.59 -9.89
C GLN A 48 -7.33 5.44 -10.37
N VAL A 49 -6.42 5.80 -9.45
CA VAL A 49 -5.21 6.57 -9.75
C VAL A 49 -3.94 5.79 -9.39
N ALA A 50 -2.87 6.04 -10.12
CA ALA A 50 -1.53 5.55 -9.83
C ALA A 50 -0.87 6.34 -8.68
N PRO A 51 0.26 5.87 -8.13
CA PRO A 51 1.02 6.55 -7.09
C PRO A 51 1.48 7.96 -7.51
N ASP A 52 1.81 8.18 -8.77
CA ASP A 52 2.16 9.52 -9.29
C ASP A 52 0.96 10.47 -9.41
N GLY A 53 -0.25 10.01 -9.07
CA GLY A 53 -1.49 10.78 -9.13
C GLY A 53 -2.20 10.70 -10.49
N THR A 54 -1.60 10.07 -11.50
CA THR A 54 -2.23 9.94 -12.83
C THR A 54 -3.41 8.97 -12.79
N PRO A 55 -4.52 9.24 -13.49
CA PRO A 55 -5.63 8.29 -13.60
C PRO A 55 -5.18 7.06 -14.40
N TRP A 56 -5.58 5.87 -13.96
CA TRP A 56 -5.35 4.65 -14.73
C TRP A 56 -6.14 4.64 -16.02
N GLU A 57 -5.60 3.96 -17.03
CA GLU A 57 -6.34 3.72 -18.26
C GLU A 57 -7.66 2.99 -17.95
N PRO A 58 -8.81 3.52 -18.43
CA PRO A 58 -10.12 2.95 -18.16
C PRO A 58 -10.22 1.48 -18.57
N ARG A 59 -11.09 0.74 -17.89
CA ARG A 59 -11.41 -0.63 -18.29
C ARG A 59 -12.11 -0.62 -19.65
N LYS A 60 -11.64 -1.46 -20.59
CA LYS A 60 -12.32 -1.69 -21.88
C LYS A 60 -13.81 -1.98 -21.64
N ALA A 61 -14.67 -1.34 -22.42
CA ALA A 61 -16.11 -1.58 -22.34
C ALA A 61 -16.39 -3.05 -22.67
N GLN A 62 -17.22 -3.69 -21.86
CA GLN A 62 -17.66 -5.05 -22.12
C GLN A 62 -18.92 -4.97 -22.98
N ASP A 63 -18.91 -5.67 -24.11
CA ASP A 63 -19.99 -5.59 -25.09
C ASP A 63 -21.31 -6.13 -24.54
N GLN A 64 -22.41 -5.45 -24.88
CA GLN A 64 -23.60 -5.29 -24.06
C GLN A 64 -24.73 -6.28 -24.35
N THR A 65 -24.43 -7.49 -24.82
CA THR A 65 -25.43 -8.27 -25.59
C THR A 65 -26.37 -9.18 -24.81
N LYS A 66 -26.45 -9.18 -23.47
CA LYS A 66 -27.46 -10.00 -22.74
C LYS A 66 -28.01 -9.36 -21.45
N GLY A 67 -29.07 -8.57 -21.60
CA GLY A 67 -30.29 -8.59 -20.77
C GLY A 67 -30.21 -8.56 -19.24
N GLY A 68 -29.23 -7.90 -18.62
CA GLY A 68 -29.11 -7.82 -17.16
C GLY A 68 -28.75 -6.43 -16.66
N THR A 69 -29.32 -6.06 -15.51
CA THR A 69 -29.14 -4.77 -14.81
C THR A 69 -27.71 -4.24 -14.93
N VAL A 70 -27.60 -2.99 -15.40
CA VAL A 70 -26.35 -2.25 -15.63
C VAL A 70 -25.44 -2.31 -14.39
N ARG A 71 -24.47 -3.23 -14.34
CA ARG A 71 -23.32 -3.07 -13.45
C ARG A 71 -22.44 -1.99 -14.06
N LYS A 72 -22.72 -0.73 -13.68
CA LYS A 72 -21.85 0.46 -13.87
C LYS A 72 -20.39 0.02 -13.93
N ARG A 73 -19.65 0.45 -14.96
CA ARG A 73 -18.20 0.25 -15.18
C ARG A 73 -17.52 -0.12 -13.87
N ALA A 74 -17.40 -1.43 -13.60
CA ALA A 74 -17.02 -1.85 -12.26
C ALA A 74 -15.58 -1.38 -12.02
N ALA A 75 -15.38 -0.51 -11.02
CA ALA A 75 -14.08 0.00 -10.64
C ALA A 75 -13.07 -1.17 -10.55
N MET A 76 -11.89 -0.99 -11.12
CA MET A 76 -10.86 -2.02 -11.13
C MET A 76 -10.27 -2.21 -9.73
N MET A 77 -9.61 -3.34 -9.51
CA MET A 77 -8.89 -3.67 -8.26
C MET A 77 -9.74 -3.69 -6.99
N ARG A 78 -11.07 -3.71 -7.10
CA ARG A 78 -12.00 -3.87 -5.96
C ARG A 78 -11.70 -5.12 -5.11
N GLY A 79 -11.26 -6.20 -5.77
CA GLY A 79 -10.81 -7.42 -5.10
C GLY A 79 -9.46 -7.20 -4.44
N LEU A 80 -8.45 -6.84 -5.24
CA LEU A 80 -7.07 -6.67 -4.79
C LEU A 80 -6.92 -5.67 -3.63
N ARG A 81 -7.72 -4.59 -3.60
CA ARG A 81 -7.67 -3.60 -2.52
C ARG A 81 -8.22 -4.09 -1.18
N ARG A 82 -8.87 -5.25 -1.08
CA ARG A 82 -9.43 -5.74 0.20
C ARG A 82 -8.31 -6.04 1.18
N ALA A 83 -8.47 -5.68 2.46
CA ALA A 83 -7.45 -5.90 3.49
C ALA A 83 -7.02 -7.38 3.65
N ARG A 84 -7.93 -8.33 3.37
CA ARG A 84 -7.62 -9.77 3.37
C ARG A 84 -6.71 -10.22 2.20
N ARG A 85 -6.63 -9.42 1.13
CA ARG A 85 -5.87 -9.70 -0.10
C ARG A 85 -4.59 -8.86 -0.18
N LEU A 86 -4.66 -7.55 0.08
CA LEU A 86 -3.49 -6.68 0.25
C LEU A 86 -2.94 -6.83 1.68
N ARG A 87 -2.01 -7.75 1.83
CA ARG A 87 -1.47 -8.21 3.12
C ARG A 87 -0.30 -7.34 3.56
N ILE A 88 -0.17 -7.22 4.88
CA ILE A 88 1.00 -6.68 5.56
C ILE A 88 1.72 -7.87 6.18
N GLN A 89 3.03 -7.93 6.00
CA GLN A 89 3.88 -8.94 6.62
C GLN A 89 5.06 -8.24 7.27
N ALA A 90 5.08 -8.26 8.60
CA ALA A 90 6.15 -7.66 9.39
C ALA A 90 7.04 -8.76 9.95
N ALA A 91 8.36 -8.57 9.88
CA ALA A 91 9.37 -9.45 10.43
C ALA A 91 10.50 -8.60 11.02
N GLY A 92 10.63 -8.59 12.35
CA GLY A 92 11.57 -7.70 13.04
C GLY A 92 11.31 -6.24 12.73
N ASP A 93 12.33 -5.57 12.20
CA ASP A 93 12.35 -4.18 11.74
C ASP A 93 11.87 -3.99 10.29
N ARG A 94 11.50 -5.08 9.59
CA ARG A 94 11.07 -5.05 8.19
C ARG A 94 9.58 -5.24 8.04
N VAL A 95 9.03 -4.62 6.99
CA VAL A 95 7.65 -4.85 6.58
C VAL A 95 7.50 -4.88 5.07
N ALA A 96 6.71 -5.85 4.60
CA ALA A 96 6.27 -5.97 3.22
C ALA A 96 4.77 -5.75 3.12
N ILE A 97 4.34 -5.07 2.05
CA ILE A 97 2.94 -4.87 1.71
C ILE A 97 2.72 -5.36 0.29
N GLY A 98 1.78 -6.27 0.10
CA GLY A 98 1.52 -6.82 -1.24
C GLY A 98 0.54 -7.97 -1.24
N TRP A 99 0.60 -8.77 -2.30
CA TRP A 99 -0.26 -9.93 -2.51
C TRP A 99 0.58 -11.20 -2.63
N ARG A 100 -0.08 -12.36 -2.54
CA ARG A 100 0.53 -13.68 -2.69
C ARG A 100 -0.30 -14.54 -3.64
N GLY A 101 0.32 -15.60 -4.17
CA GLY A 101 -0.36 -16.54 -5.06
C GLY A 101 -1.03 -15.87 -6.27
N ARG A 102 -2.26 -16.28 -6.57
CA ARG A 102 -3.03 -15.76 -7.71
C ARG A 102 -3.26 -14.24 -7.64
N ASP A 103 -3.54 -13.68 -6.46
CA ASP A 103 -3.70 -12.23 -6.31
C ASP A 103 -2.38 -11.50 -6.62
N GLY A 104 -1.24 -12.08 -6.27
CA GLY A 104 0.10 -11.57 -6.61
C GLY A 104 0.36 -11.54 -8.11
N ARG A 105 0.05 -12.64 -8.81
CA ARG A 105 0.17 -12.72 -10.27
C ARG A 105 -0.67 -11.64 -10.98
N ILE A 106 -1.93 -11.50 -10.58
CA ILE A 106 -2.86 -10.51 -11.14
C ILE A 106 -2.39 -9.09 -10.83
N ALA A 107 -1.94 -8.84 -9.60
CA ALA A 107 -1.42 -7.54 -9.21
C ALA A 107 -0.17 -7.16 -10.01
N ALA A 108 0.76 -8.10 -10.21
CA ALA A 108 1.97 -7.88 -11.00
C ALA A 108 1.65 -7.58 -12.47
N LEU A 109 0.75 -8.37 -13.09
CA LEU A 109 0.28 -8.13 -14.45
C LEU A 109 -0.29 -6.73 -14.61
N HIS A 110 -1.12 -6.28 -13.66
CA HIS A 110 -1.66 -4.93 -13.73
C HIS A 110 -0.63 -3.87 -13.40
N HIS A 111 0.28 -4.11 -12.45
CA HIS A 111 1.30 -3.14 -12.07
C HIS A 111 2.23 -2.81 -13.24
N HIS A 112 2.76 -3.85 -13.90
CA HIS A 112 3.73 -3.70 -14.99
C HIS A 112 3.08 -3.62 -16.37
N GLY A 113 1.80 -3.98 -16.48
CA GLY A 113 1.19 -4.29 -17.77
C GLY A 113 1.69 -5.63 -18.31
N GLY A 114 1.13 -6.05 -19.44
CA GLY A 114 1.56 -7.27 -20.12
C GLY A 114 0.39 -8.04 -20.75
N ARG A 115 0.69 -9.24 -21.23
CA ARG A 115 -0.27 -10.13 -21.88
C ARG A 115 -0.61 -11.29 -20.96
N ASP A 116 -1.90 -11.57 -20.78
CA ASP A 116 -2.36 -12.75 -20.02
C ASP A 116 -3.57 -13.40 -20.71
N ARG A 117 -3.82 -14.67 -20.38
CA ARG A 117 -5.00 -15.40 -20.83
C ARG A 117 -6.23 -14.94 -20.06
N VAL A 118 -7.29 -14.61 -20.78
CA VAL A 118 -8.57 -14.16 -20.20
C VAL A 118 -9.35 -15.34 -19.60
N VAL A 119 -9.19 -16.53 -20.19
CA VAL A 119 -9.81 -17.78 -19.76
C VAL A 119 -8.73 -18.87 -19.78
N GLU A 120 -8.61 -19.62 -18.70
CA GLU A 120 -7.52 -20.57 -18.45
C GLU A 120 -7.42 -21.63 -19.58
N ASP A 121 -8.57 -22.01 -20.16
CA ASP A 121 -8.71 -23.08 -21.17
C ASP A 121 -9.14 -22.58 -22.57
N ARG A 122 -8.95 -21.30 -22.89
CA ARG A 122 -9.21 -20.77 -24.24
C ARG A 122 -8.02 -19.96 -24.74
N PRO A 123 -7.73 -19.95 -26.05
CA PRO A 123 -6.61 -19.18 -26.62
C PRO A 123 -6.85 -17.66 -26.62
N ARG A 124 -7.80 -17.15 -25.82
CA ARG A 124 -8.06 -15.71 -25.71
C ARG A 124 -7.06 -15.07 -24.78
N THR A 125 -6.10 -14.36 -25.34
CA THR A 125 -5.20 -13.46 -24.62
C THR A 125 -5.69 -12.01 -24.66
N ALA A 126 -5.39 -11.24 -23.64
CA ALA A 126 -5.60 -9.80 -23.62
C ALA A 126 -4.31 -9.08 -23.24
N ASP A 127 -4.11 -7.92 -23.86
CA ASP A 127 -3.08 -6.97 -23.48
C ASP A 127 -3.63 -6.00 -22.43
N TYR A 128 -2.90 -5.91 -21.31
CA TYR A 128 -3.21 -5.09 -20.16
C TYR A 128 -2.21 -3.93 -20.10
N PRO A 129 -2.68 -2.67 -20.17
CA PRO A 129 -1.80 -1.54 -19.95
C PRO A 129 -1.40 -1.47 -18.48
N ALA A 130 -0.20 -0.94 -18.24
CA ALA A 130 0.36 -0.77 -16.91
C ALA A 130 -0.53 0.16 -16.07
N ARG A 131 -0.77 -0.27 -14.84
CA ARG A 131 -1.53 0.42 -13.80
C ARG A 131 -0.77 0.23 -12.51
N PRO A 132 0.30 1.03 -12.28
CA PRO A 132 1.11 0.93 -11.07
C PRO A 132 0.21 0.95 -9.83
N LEU A 133 0.30 -0.12 -9.03
CA LEU A 133 -0.55 -0.34 -7.86
C LEU A 133 0.12 0.06 -6.55
N LEU A 134 1.44 -0.11 -6.49
CA LEU A 134 2.28 0.16 -5.33
C LEU A 134 3.30 1.21 -5.73
N GLY A 135 3.67 2.06 -4.78
CA GLY A 135 4.61 3.15 -5.01
C GLY A 135 4.54 4.15 -3.86
N TRP A 136 5.58 4.95 -3.74
CA TRP A 136 5.70 6.01 -2.75
C TRP A 136 5.39 7.35 -3.39
N THR A 137 4.48 8.10 -2.79
CA THR A 137 4.25 9.51 -3.12
C THR A 137 4.95 10.38 -2.08
N PRO A 138 5.23 11.66 -2.37
CA PRO A 138 5.69 12.61 -1.35
C PRO A 138 4.79 12.64 -0.12
N GLU A 139 3.48 12.55 -0.30
CA GLU A 139 2.49 12.50 0.78
C GLU A 139 2.54 11.18 1.57
N ASP A 140 2.86 10.06 0.92
CA ASP A 140 3.09 8.79 1.62
C ASP A 140 4.32 8.90 2.53
N VAL A 141 5.42 9.46 2.00
CA VAL A 141 6.64 9.69 2.79
C VAL A 141 6.36 10.63 3.96
N ALA A 142 5.62 11.72 3.73
CA ALA A 142 5.21 12.64 4.79
C ALA A 142 4.32 11.96 5.84
N ALA A 143 3.37 11.12 5.42
CA ALA A 143 2.49 10.38 6.33
C ALA A 143 3.28 9.37 7.18
N VAL A 144 4.27 8.69 6.60
CA VAL A 144 5.15 7.77 7.33
C VAL A 144 6.04 8.52 8.32
N ARG A 145 6.65 9.64 7.92
CA ARG A 145 7.42 10.50 8.83
C ARG A 145 6.58 10.98 10.01
N ARG A 146 5.34 11.41 9.74
CA ARG A 146 4.40 11.84 10.79
C ARG A 146 4.06 10.70 11.75
N ALA A 147 3.76 9.51 11.22
CA ALA A 147 3.48 8.34 12.05
C ALA A 147 4.68 7.98 12.94
N LEU A 148 5.89 7.98 12.38
CA LEU A 148 7.13 7.74 13.14
C LEU A 148 7.31 8.77 14.28
N LEU A 149 7.17 10.07 13.97
CA LEU A 149 7.32 11.13 14.97
C LEU A 149 6.26 11.06 16.09
N GLN A 150 5.06 10.55 15.81
CA GLN A 150 4.05 10.34 16.86
C GLN A 150 4.51 9.31 17.89
N HIS A 151 5.17 8.25 17.45
CA HIS A 151 5.72 7.23 18.35
C HIS A 151 6.92 7.70 19.17
N LEU A 152 7.63 8.74 18.72
CA LEU A 152 8.75 9.36 19.46
C LEU A 152 8.30 10.43 20.46
N ARG A 153 7.01 10.78 20.48
CA ARG A 153 6.43 11.81 21.36
C ARG A 153 5.73 11.22 22.59
N THR A 154 5.30 9.97 22.50
CA THR A 154 4.82 9.12 23.61
C THR A 154 5.99 8.52 24.35
#